data_AF-A0A0F9NLF7-F1
#
_entry.id   AF-A0A0F9NLF7-F1
#
_cell.length_a   1.000
_cell.length_b   1.000
_cell.length_c   1.000
_cell.angle_alpha   90.00
_cell.angle_beta   90.00
_cell.angle_gamma   90.00
#
_symmetry.space_group_name_H-M   'P 1'
#
loop_
_entity.id
_entity.type
_entity.pdbx_description
1 polymer ?
#
loop_
_entity_poly.entity_id
_entity_poly.type
_entity_poly.pdbx_seq_one_letter_code
_entity_poly.pdbx_strand_id
1 'polypeptide(L)'
;MSTYRGHEIRQRQERWYYTDTGQLVALNVERACGHCGEANTPAGHDACLGTIDGAINACCGHGIDSAAYVQFADGTVIRGAAARQIQP
;
A
#
# COMPACT_ATOMS: atom_id res chain seq x y z
N MET A 1 -3.05 -0.10 12.69
CA MET A 1 -1.68 -0.44 12.23
C MET A 1 -1.52 0.10 10.83
N SER A 2 -0.33 0.61 10.48
CA SER A 2 -0.04 1.07 9.12
C SER A 2 0.53 -0.09 8.32
N THR A 3 0.17 -0.19 7.05
CA THR A 3 0.66 -1.22 6.13
C THR A 3 1.19 -0.57 4.86
N TYR A 4 2.12 -1.25 4.19
CA TYR A 4 2.57 -0.93 2.85
C TYR A 4 2.73 -2.23 2.08
N ARG A 5 2.03 -2.35 0.95
CA ARG A 5 2.02 -3.56 0.10
C ARG A 5 1.71 -4.83 0.88
N GLY A 6 0.71 -4.76 1.77
CA GLY A 6 0.30 -5.90 2.60
C GLY A 6 1.27 -6.28 3.74
N HIS A 7 2.37 -5.55 3.93
CA HIS A 7 3.28 -5.74 5.06
C HIS A 7 3.02 -4.70 6.13
N GLU A 8 3.09 -5.10 7.40
CA GLU A 8 3.02 -4.15 8.50
C GLU A 8 4.26 -3.26 8.52
N ILE A 9 4.04 -1.96 8.75
CA ILE A 9 5.10 -0.96 8.84
C ILE A 9 4.96 -0.15 10.12
N ARG A 10 6.10 0.29 10.65
CA ARG A 10 6.17 1.18 11.81
C ARG A 10 7.04 2.39 11.52
N GLN A 11 6.63 3.54 12.07
CA GLN A 11 7.41 4.76 11.95
C GLN A 11 8.47 4.83 13.05
N ARG A 12 9.70 5.22 12.69
CA ARG A 12 10.81 5.53 13.60
C ARG A 12 11.59 6.70 13.02
N GLN A 13 11.80 7.77 13.81
CA GLN A 13 12.54 8.96 13.35
C GLN A 13 12.04 9.46 11.98
N GLU A 14 10.72 9.63 11.85
CA GLU A 14 10.04 10.09 10.61
C GLU A 14 10.14 9.15 9.39
N ARG A 15 10.78 7.99 9.55
CA ARG A 15 10.96 7.00 8.49
C ARG A 15 10.11 5.76 8.74
N TRP A 16 9.66 5.13 7.66
CA TRP A 16 8.87 3.90 7.72
C TRP A 16 9.73 2.67 7.54
N TYR A 17 9.56 1.69 8.42
CA TYR A 17 10.28 0.42 8.40
C TYR A 17 9.29 -0.73 8.37
N TYR A 18 9.60 -1.75 7.58
CA TYR A 18 8.88 -3.03 7.66
C TYR A 18 9.12 -3.67 9.03
N THR A 19 8.06 -4.12 9.69
CA THR A 19 8.16 -4.67 11.05
C THR A 19 8.89 -6.01 11.08
N ASP A 20 8.75 -6.80 10.01
CA ASP A 20 9.28 -8.15 9.88
C ASP A 20 10.79 -8.18 9.54
N THR A 21 11.23 -7.34 8.61
CA THR A 21 12.64 -7.31 8.17
C THR A 21 13.46 -6.20 8.82
N GLY A 22 12.80 -5.19 9.38
CA GLY A 22 13.47 -3.97 9.85
C GLY A 22 14.05 -3.10 8.73
N GLN A 23 13.79 -3.43 7.47
CA GLN A 23 14.26 -2.65 6.32
C GLN A 23 13.47 -1.36 6.16
N LEU A 24 14.14 -0.32 5.65
CA LEU A 24 13.51 0.95 5.31
C LEU A 24 12.58 0.75 4.09
N VAL A 25 11.31 1.14 4.22
CA VAL A 25 10.31 1.02 3.15
C VAL A 25 10.78 1.73 1.87
N ALA A 26 11.37 2.91 2.02
CA ALA A 26 11.89 3.72 0.91
C ALA A 26 12.99 3.03 0.07
N LEU A 27 13.65 2.00 0.58
CA LEU A 27 14.67 1.24 -0.17
C LEU A 27 14.11 -0.01 -0.85
N ASN A 28 12.83 -0.34 -0.61
CA ASN A 28 12.21 -1.56 -1.11
C ASN A 28 10.73 -1.29 -1.43
N VAL A 29 10.51 -0.33 -2.33
CA VAL A 29 9.19 0.07 -2.84
C VAL A 29 8.58 -0.97 -3.78
N GLU A 30 9.43 -1.76 -4.44
CA GLU A 30 9.04 -2.86 -5.34
C GLU A 30 8.75 -4.18 -4.61
N ARG A 31 8.73 -4.18 -3.27
CA ARG A 31 8.46 -5.38 -2.48
C ARG A 31 7.11 -5.99 -2.87
N ALA A 32 7.11 -7.25 -3.28
CA ALA A 32 5.89 -8.00 -3.56
C ALA A 32 4.92 -7.98 -2.37
N CYS A 33 3.63 -8.05 -2.68
CA CYS A 33 2.58 -8.00 -1.67
C CYS A 33 2.73 -9.14 -0.65
N GLY A 34 2.58 -8.83 0.65
CA GLY A 34 2.67 -9.82 1.72
C GLY A 34 1.55 -10.87 1.75
N HIS A 35 0.48 -10.68 0.96
CA HIS A 35 -0.67 -11.57 0.94
C HIS A 35 -0.76 -12.42 -0.34
N CYS A 36 -0.69 -11.81 -1.52
CA CYS A 36 -0.75 -12.54 -2.80
C CYS A 36 0.61 -12.86 -3.42
N GLY A 37 1.68 -12.20 -2.99
CA GLY A 37 3.01 -12.36 -3.57
C GLY A 37 3.23 -11.66 -4.92
N GLU A 38 2.23 -10.94 -5.43
CA GLU A 38 2.37 -10.22 -6.70
C GLU A 38 3.23 -8.96 -6.55
N ALA A 39 4.05 -8.71 -7.57
CA ALA A 39 4.84 -7.49 -7.71
C ALA A 39 3.98 -6.33 -8.21
N ASN A 40 4.59 -5.16 -8.44
CA ASN A 40 3.89 -4.10 -9.16
C ASN A 40 3.60 -4.55 -10.60
N THR A 41 2.58 -3.98 -11.23
CA THR A 41 2.40 -4.07 -12.67
C THR A 41 3.62 -3.45 -13.39
N PRO A 42 3.84 -3.72 -14.68
CA PRO A 42 4.92 -3.08 -15.44
C PRO A 42 4.86 -1.53 -15.43
N ALA A 43 3.69 -0.94 -15.17
CA ALA A 43 3.49 0.50 -15.02
C ALA A 43 3.79 1.02 -13.59
N GLY A 44 4.16 0.14 -12.66
CA GLY A 44 4.48 0.48 -11.26
C GLY A 44 3.27 0.50 -10.32
N HIS A 45 2.10 -0.01 -10.75
CA HIS A 45 0.88 0.04 -9.94
C HIS A 45 0.68 -1.23 -9.10
N ASP A 46 -0.15 -1.15 -8.06
CA ASP A 46 -0.52 -2.31 -7.25
C ASP A 46 -1.29 -3.33 -8.12
N ALA A 47 -0.74 -4.54 -8.25
CA ALA A 47 -1.32 -5.57 -9.13
C ALA A 47 -2.70 -6.07 -8.68
N CYS A 48 -3.09 -5.86 -7.41
CA CYS A 48 -4.42 -6.23 -6.93
C CYS A 48 -5.49 -5.20 -7.29
N LEU A 49 -5.11 -3.94 -7.52
CA LEU A 49 -6.02 -2.84 -7.76
C LEU A 49 -6.00 -2.34 -9.20
N GLY A 50 -4.90 -2.51 -9.93
CA GLY A 50 -4.72 -1.91 -11.24
C GLY A 50 -4.34 -0.43 -11.14
N THR A 51 -4.81 0.38 -12.11
CA THR A 51 -4.54 1.83 -12.15
C THR A 51 -5.66 2.59 -11.44
N ILE A 52 -5.33 3.48 -10.52
CA ILE A 52 -6.29 4.42 -9.90
C ILE A 52 -5.81 5.83 -10.19
N ASP A 53 -6.60 6.60 -10.94
CA ASP A 53 -6.21 7.94 -11.38
C ASP A 53 -5.94 8.88 -10.20
N GLY A 54 -4.76 9.53 -10.24
CA GLY A 54 -4.31 10.46 -9.21
C GLY A 54 -3.83 9.81 -7.90
N ALA A 55 -3.95 8.49 -7.75
CA ALA A 55 -3.39 7.79 -6.60
C ALA A 55 -1.86 7.73 -6.70
N ILE A 56 -1.18 8.07 -5.60
CA ILE A 56 0.27 7.96 -5.47
C ILE A 56 0.69 6.70 -4.70
N ASN A 57 -0.26 6.07 -4.01
CA ASN A 57 -0.07 4.83 -3.27
C ASN A 57 -1.44 4.21 -2.93
N ALA A 58 -1.57 2.90 -3.04
CA ALA A 58 -2.80 2.20 -2.72
C ALA A 58 -2.52 0.78 -2.22
N CYS A 59 -3.45 0.20 -1.46
CA CYS A 59 -3.42 -1.20 -1.08
C CYS A 59 -4.84 -1.75 -0.97
N CYS A 60 -5.08 -2.93 -1.56
CA CYS A 60 -6.40 -3.59 -1.55
C CYS A 60 -6.82 -4.10 -0.16
N GLY A 61 -5.87 -4.17 0.79
CA GLY A 61 -6.09 -4.69 2.14
C GLY A 61 -6.39 -6.19 2.21
N HIS A 62 -6.46 -6.91 1.09
CA HIS A 62 -6.76 -8.35 1.02
C HIS A 62 -7.96 -8.79 1.88
N GLY A 63 -9.06 -8.03 1.80
CA GLY A 63 -10.29 -8.32 2.55
C GLY A 63 -10.28 -7.81 3.99
N ILE A 64 -9.16 -7.24 4.46
CA ILE A 64 -9.06 -6.57 5.75
C ILE A 64 -9.26 -5.08 5.52
N ASP A 65 -10.47 -4.58 5.78
CA ASP A 65 -10.82 -3.19 5.51
C ASP A 65 -9.87 -2.21 6.21
N SER A 66 -9.45 -2.50 7.43
CA SER A 66 -8.51 -1.63 8.17
C SER A 66 -7.11 -1.53 7.54
N ALA A 67 -6.76 -2.44 6.61
CA ALA A 67 -5.53 -2.41 5.84
C ALA A 67 -5.71 -1.81 4.44
N ALA A 68 -6.94 -1.60 3.97
CA ALA A 68 -7.21 -1.03 2.66
C ALA A 68 -7.09 0.50 2.69
N TYR A 69 -6.41 1.07 1.70
CA TYR A 69 -6.28 2.52 1.56
C TYR A 69 -5.97 2.95 0.11
N VAL A 70 -6.26 4.22 -0.19
CA VAL A 70 -5.79 4.95 -1.38
C VAL A 70 -5.33 6.33 -0.93
N GLN A 71 -4.12 6.72 -1.33
CA GLN A 71 -3.52 8.01 -1.00
C GLN A 71 -3.30 8.83 -2.28
N PHE A 72 -3.67 10.10 -2.22
CA PHE A 72 -3.55 11.07 -3.30
C PHE A 72 -2.43 12.08 -3.03
N ALA A 73 -1.97 12.75 -4.09
CA ALA A 73 -0.88 13.71 -4.03
C ALA A 73 -1.20 14.96 -3.19
N ASP A 74 -2.49 15.30 -3.03
CA ASP A 74 -2.97 16.42 -2.20
C ASP A 74 -2.96 16.11 -0.69
N GLY A 75 -2.56 14.89 -0.30
CA GLY A 75 -2.55 14.42 1.08
C GLY A 75 -3.84 13.72 1.51
N THR A 76 -4.88 13.68 0.66
CA THR A 76 -6.11 12.93 0.92
C THR A 76 -5.80 11.43 1.03
N VAL A 77 -6.38 10.78 2.05
CA VAL A 77 -6.27 9.33 2.22
C VAL A 77 -7.66 8.73 2.46
N ILE A 78 -8.12 7.89 1.55
CA ILE A 78 -9.31 7.07 1.70
C ILE A 78 -8.88 5.74 2.33
N ARG A 79 -9.64 5.24 3.33
CA ARG A 79 -9.31 4.02 4.07
C ARG A 79 -10.55 3.13 4.22
N GLY A 80 -10.35 1.88 4.62
CA GLY A 80 -11.48 1.02 5.00
C GLY A 80 -12.22 0.46 3.81
N ALA A 81 -13.46 0.06 4.05
CA ALA A 81 -14.40 -0.40 3.02
C ALA A 81 -14.53 0.60 1.85
N ALA A 82 -14.45 1.90 2.12
CA ALA A 82 -14.50 2.94 1.08
C ALA A 82 -13.33 2.83 0.11
N ALA A 83 -12.12 2.53 0.59
CA ALA A 83 -10.95 2.36 -0.28
C ALA A 83 -11.09 1.15 -1.22
N ARG A 84 -11.81 0.11 -0.78
CA ARG A 84 -12.07 -1.09 -1.58
C ARG A 84 -13.14 -0.90 -2.65
N GLN A 85 -13.95 0.15 -2.54
CA GLN A 85 -14.97 0.51 -3.53
C GLN A 85 -14.42 1.42 -4.62
N ILE A 86 -13.18 1.90 -4.47
CA ILE A 86 -12.49 2.65 -5.53
C ILE A 86 -12.13 1.64 -6.61
N GLN A 87 -12.80 1.76 -7.75
CA GLN A 87 -12.49 1.02 -8.97
C GLN A 87 -11.53 1.84 -9.84
N PRO A 88 -10.69 1.17 -10.65
CA PRO A 88 -9.98 1.78 -11.78
C PRO A 88 -10.87 2.59 -12.70
#